data_AF-A0A382FCW0-F1
#
_entry.id   AF-A0A382FCW0-F1
#
_cell.length_a   1.000
_cell.length_b   1.000
_cell.length_c   1.000
_cell.angle_alpha   90.00
_cell.angle_beta   90.00
_cell.angle_gamma   90.00
#
_symmetry.space_group_name_H-M   'P 1'
#
loop_
_entity.id
_entity.type
_entity.pdbx_description
1 polymer ?
#
loop_
_entity_poly.entity_id
_entity_poly.type
_entity_poly.pdbx_seq_one_letter_code
_entity_poly.pdbx_strand_id
1 'polypeptide(L)'
;EPVAKRDAYFWPDQVFKDVVACLAVTVMVLGFVLWVHGAHLGSPADPSEPFSAARPDWYFLFLFQFLKLSVFAGENEVWGAIYIPGMFVGLICLMPFIGRWKLGHVFNVGIVFVFLGGAGALTYLAKQEDVAGPNSVTYLKGVLGDTRDAHRVTALAKGRGIETTALSLLKDDPKTQGARLFSQHCASCHRYDGHDGLAVELANAGTLDELKNRTGLTSRFFSGDAVHPDWLARKSGTQDEWQTVRSLLQAKTNGSFDVIASTKSKEDPSASDLKGFATRLWIRDLLTPDKFISARYFGGSTHKDGNMYKKFLNRKVRKYDEEEKKMLEAVVKALSAQAKLPSQAEDDKADAEEIKQGVEYLLDDISCIDCHAFGEPDPDADGPDLTGYGSRQWIIDFVKNPEHEKFYPDNNDRMPAFGVKKILTDDEIGLIADWLRDDYFEPVR
;
A
#
# COMPACT_ATOMS: atom_id res chain seq x y z
N GLU A 1 -20.92 22.56 -57.65
CA GLU A 1 -19.84 21.64 -57.20
C GLU A 1 -18.54 22.42 -57.17
N PRO A 2 -17.78 22.47 -56.06
CA PRO A 2 -16.52 23.19 -56.08
C PRO A 2 -15.49 22.35 -56.84
N VAL A 3 -15.19 22.77 -58.06
CA VAL A 3 -14.16 22.18 -58.92
C VAL A 3 -12.79 22.54 -58.35
N ALA A 4 -12.13 21.59 -57.71
CA ALA A 4 -10.78 21.76 -57.19
C ALA A 4 -9.77 21.88 -58.36
N LYS A 5 -9.39 23.11 -58.71
CA LYS A 5 -8.19 23.38 -59.53
C LYS A 5 -6.97 23.48 -58.61
N ARG A 6 -5.77 23.19 -59.16
CA ARG A 6 -4.48 23.21 -58.45
C ARG A 6 -4.11 24.58 -57.85
N ASP A 7 -4.85 25.64 -58.17
CA ASP A 7 -4.56 27.04 -57.81
C ASP A 7 -5.73 27.72 -57.08
N ALA A 8 -6.36 27.05 -56.09
CA ALA A 8 -7.36 27.71 -55.25
C ALA A 8 -6.69 28.80 -54.39
N TYR A 9 -7.31 29.98 -54.30
CA TYR A 9 -6.79 31.07 -53.47
C TYR A 9 -6.81 30.67 -51.99
N PHE A 10 -5.73 31.01 -51.27
CA PHE A 10 -5.63 30.78 -49.82
C PHE A 10 -6.80 31.44 -49.07
N TRP A 11 -7.15 32.66 -49.45
CA TRP A 11 -8.33 33.36 -48.95
C TRP A 11 -9.44 33.39 -50.01
N PRO A 12 -10.71 33.15 -49.64
CA PRO A 12 -11.21 32.77 -48.31
C PRO A 12 -11.29 31.25 -48.09
N ASP A 13 -11.18 30.46 -49.16
CA ASP A 13 -11.62 29.06 -49.17
C ASP A 13 -10.73 28.14 -48.32
N GLN A 14 -9.41 28.28 -48.37
CA GLN A 14 -8.50 27.45 -47.57
C GLN A 14 -8.60 27.84 -46.10
N VAL A 15 -8.61 29.15 -45.79
CA VAL A 15 -8.77 29.64 -44.41
C VAL A 15 -10.07 29.14 -43.79
N PHE A 16 -11.19 29.17 -44.51
CA PHE A 16 -12.45 28.63 -43.99
C PHE A 16 -12.35 27.13 -43.68
N LYS A 17 -11.75 26.33 -44.57
CA LYS A 17 -11.52 24.89 -44.33
C LYS A 17 -10.62 24.65 -43.13
N ASP A 18 -9.54 25.43 -42.99
CA ASP A 18 -8.62 25.33 -41.87
C ASP A 18 -9.32 25.68 -40.55
N VAL A 19 -10.13 26.74 -40.52
CA VAL A 19 -10.93 27.11 -39.34
C VAL A 19 -11.92 26.00 -38.96
N VAL A 20 -12.63 25.42 -39.93
CA VAL A 20 -13.55 24.30 -39.67
C VAL A 20 -12.80 23.08 -39.14
N ALA A 21 -11.63 22.74 -39.71
CA ALA A 21 -10.80 21.63 -39.25
C ALA A 21 -10.24 21.88 -37.84
N CYS A 22 -9.71 23.07 -37.56
CA CYS A 22 -9.23 23.46 -36.24
C CYS A 22 -10.34 23.45 -35.19
N LEU A 23 -11.54 23.92 -35.53
CA LEU A 23 -12.70 23.87 -34.65
C LEU A 23 -13.09 22.41 -34.36
N ALA A 24 -13.12 21.55 -35.38
CA ALA A 24 -13.44 20.13 -35.21
C ALA A 24 -12.42 19.43 -34.28
N VAL A 25 -11.12 19.66 -34.49
CA VAL A 25 -10.06 19.14 -33.61
C VAL A 25 -10.21 19.67 -32.18
N THR A 26 -10.49 20.97 -32.02
CA THR A 26 -10.66 21.60 -30.70
C THR A 26 -11.84 21.02 -29.95
N VAL A 27 -13.00 20.89 -30.61
CA VAL A 27 -14.20 20.28 -30.02
C VAL A 27 -13.96 18.82 -29.65
N MET A 28 -13.26 18.07 -30.49
CA MET A 28 -12.90 16.68 -30.21
C MET A 28 -12.01 16.57 -28.97
N VAL A 29 -10.96 17.40 -28.89
CA VAL A 29 -10.04 17.41 -27.73
C VAL A 29 -10.76 17.85 -26.46
N LEU A 30 -11.56 18.92 -26.51
CA LEU A 30 -12.35 19.38 -25.36
C LEU A 30 -13.37 18.34 -24.91
N GLY A 31 -14.09 17.72 -25.85
CA GLY A 31 -15.03 16.64 -25.56
C GLY A 31 -14.34 15.46 -24.88
N PHE A 32 -13.17 15.06 -25.36
CA PHE A 32 -12.35 14.01 -24.74
C PHE A 32 -11.89 14.40 -23.33
N VAL A 33 -11.38 15.61 -23.14
CA VAL A 33 -10.91 16.11 -21.82
C VAL A 33 -12.05 16.18 -20.81
N LEU A 34 -13.23 16.66 -21.22
CA LEU A 34 -14.41 16.72 -20.35
C LEU A 34 -14.94 15.32 -20.01
N TRP A 35 -14.85 14.37 -20.95
CA TRP A 35 -15.25 12.98 -20.72
C TRP A 35 -14.29 12.24 -19.77
N VAL A 36 -12.98 12.42 -19.96
CA VAL A 36 -11.93 11.75 -19.16
C VAL A 36 -11.61 12.50 -17.85
N HIS A 37 -12.20 13.68 -17.63
CA HIS A 37 -11.94 14.55 -16.47
C HIS A 37 -10.49 15.08 -16.40
N GLY A 38 -9.89 15.34 -17.56
CA GLY A 38 -8.54 15.91 -17.66
C GLY A 38 -7.40 14.89 -17.51
N ALA A 39 -6.18 15.41 -17.34
CA ALA A 39 -5.01 14.58 -17.10
C ALA A 39 -5.06 14.03 -15.67
N HIS A 40 -4.79 12.73 -15.52
CA HIS A 40 -4.65 12.13 -14.20
C HIS A 40 -3.47 12.81 -13.47
N LEU A 41 -3.78 13.44 -12.33
CA LEU A 41 -2.77 13.96 -11.42
C LEU A 41 -2.38 12.81 -10.48
N GLY A 42 -1.11 12.43 -10.50
CA GLY A 42 -0.54 11.50 -9.53
C GLY A 42 -0.44 12.11 -8.13
N SER A 43 0.11 11.34 -7.21
CA SER A 43 0.39 11.84 -5.86
C SER A 43 1.47 12.93 -5.89
N PRO A 44 1.53 13.83 -4.88
CA PRO A 44 2.58 14.83 -4.76
C PRO A 44 3.95 14.17 -4.72
N ALA A 45 4.90 14.66 -5.53
CA ALA A 45 6.24 14.10 -5.57
C ALA A 45 6.96 14.26 -4.23
N ASP A 46 7.54 13.17 -3.72
CA ASP A 46 8.36 13.16 -2.50
C ASP A 46 9.82 12.80 -2.83
N PRO A 47 10.79 13.72 -2.66
CA PRO A 47 12.20 13.43 -2.94
C PRO A 47 12.84 12.45 -1.94
N SER A 48 12.20 12.18 -0.79
CA SER A 48 12.74 11.19 0.17
C SER A 48 12.40 9.74 -0.18
N GLU A 49 11.52 9.49 -1.16
CA GLU A 49 11.08 8.14 -1.50
C GLU A 49 11.30 7.81 -2.98
N PRO A 50 11.82 6.60 -3.31
CA PRO A 50 11.95 6.18 -4.69
C PRO A 50 10.59 5.80 -5.29
N PHE A 51 10.25 6.36 -6.45
CA PHE A 51 9.03 6.00 -7.16
C PHE A 51 9.26 4.83 -8.13
N SER A 52 8.84 3.62 -7.73
CA SER A 52 9.05 2.39 -8.50
C SER A 52 8.29 2.32 -9.83
N ALA A 53 7.24 3.14 -9.98
CA ALA A 53 6.43 3.24 -11.19
C ALA A 53 6.79 4.44 -12.08
N ALA A 54 7.96 5.05 -11.88
CA ALA A 54 8.43 6.15 -12.71
C ALA A 54 8.56 5.72 -14.18
N ARG A 55 7.72 6.30 -15.04
CA ARG A 55 7.76 6.16 -16.50
C ARG A 55 7.52 7.53 -17.13
N PRO A 56 8.13 7.82 -18.30
CA PRO A 56 7.78 9.03 -19.02
C PRO A 56 6.39 8.89 -19.64
N ASP A 57 5.85 10.01 -20.15
CA ASP A 57 4.59 9.99 -20.89
C ASP A 57 4.61 9.00 -22.06
N TRP A 58 3.42 8.56 -22.47
CA TRP A 58 3.22 7.52 -23.49
C TRP A 58 3.97 7.79 -24.80
N TYR A 59 4.11 9.06 -25.20
CA TYR A 59 4.78 9.47 -26.44
C TYR A 59 6.32 9.38 -26.35
N PHE A 60 6.88 9.11 -25.17
CA PHE A 60 8.31 8.88 -24.95
C PHE A 60 8.65 7.44 -24.53
N LEU A 61 7.67 6.56 -24.34
CA LEU A 61 7.91 5.17 -23.93
C LEU A 61 8.82 4.40 -24.90
N PHE A 62 8.77 4.71 -26.20
CA PHE A 62 9.65 4.07 -27.17
C PHE A 62 11.13 4.44 -26.95
N LEU A 63 11.43 5.69 -26.58
CA LEU A 63 12.80 6.12 -26.24
C LEU A 63 13.26 5.49 -24.93
N PHE A 64 12.36 5.43 -23.95
CA PHE A 64 12.63 4.73 -22.68
C PHE A 64 13.01 3.27 -22.91
N GLN A 65 12.22 2.53 -23.70
CA GLN A 65 12.52 1.13 -23.98
C GLN A 65 13.76 0.96 -24.87
N PHE A 66 13.99 1.90 -25.78
CA PHE A 66 15.19 1.91 -26.61
C PHE A 66 16.48 1.99 -25.77
N LEU A 67 16.52 2.85 -24.75
CA LEU A 67 17.67 2.98 -23.85
C LEU A 67 17.91 1.74 -22.99
N LYS A 68 16.86 0.95 -22.73
CA LYS A 68 16.95 -0.30 -21.95
C LYS A 68 17.45 -1.50 -22.75
N LEU A 69 17.60 -1.39 -24.08
CA LEU A 69 18.17 -2.45 -24.88
C LEU A 69 19.62 -2.70 -24.45
N SER A 70 20.03 -3.97 -24.38
CA SER A 70 21.36 -4.36 -23.88
C SER A 70 22.54 -3.73 -24.61
N VAL A 71 22.33 -3.27 -25.85
CA VAL A 71 23.33 -2.56 -26.66
C VAL A 71 23.58 -1.13 -26.14
N PHE A 72 22.55 -0.48 -25.59
CA PHE A 72 22.58 0.91 -25.15
C PHE A 72 22.54 1.07 -23.62
N ALA A 73 22.17 0.04 -22.88
CA ALA A 73 22.15 0.10 -21.42
C ALA A 73 23.57 0.17 -20.81
N GLY A 74 23.68 0.76 -19.62
CA GLY A 74 24.93 0.86 -18.86
C GLY A 74 25.88 1.91 -19.44
N GLU A 75 27.15 1.56 -19.63
CA GLU A 75 28.19 2.50 -20.10
C GLU A 75 27.94 3.06 -21.51
N ASN A 76 27.08 2.40 -22.30
CA ASN A 76 26.75 2.79 -23.66
C ASN A 76 25.54 3.74 -23.77
N GLU A 77 24.99 4.22 -22.66
CA GLU A 77 23.77 5.03 -22.65
C GLU A 77 23.92 6.31 -23.49
N VAL A 78 25.12 6.90 -23.51
CA VAL A 78 25.46 8.06 -24.32
C VAL A 78 25.19 7.83 -25.81
N TRP A 79 25.42 6.62 -26.33
CA TRP A 79 25.14 6.27 -27.73
C TRP A 79 23.64 6.28 -28.02
N GLY A 80 22.83 5.72 -27.14
CA GLY A 80 21.39 5.68 -27.28
C GLY A 80 20.73 7.04 -27.04
N ALA A 81 21.21 7.81 -26.08
CA ALA A 81 20.57 9.06 -25.64
C ALA A 81 20.96 10.28 -26.47
N ILE A 82 22.20 10.35 -26.98
CA ILE A 82 22.73 11.53 -27.65
C ILE A 82 22.99 11.26 -29.14
N TYR A 83 23.84 10.29 -29.45
CA TYR A 83 24.34 10.12 -30.81
C TYR A 83 23.26 9.63 -31.78
N ILE A 84 22.45 8.63 -31.41
CA ILE A 84 21.42 8.08 -32.30
C ILE A 84 20.30 9.09 -32.59
N PRO A 85 19.68 9.75 -31.58
CA PRO A 85 18.73 10.82 -31.82
C PRO A 85 19.34 11.97 -32.64
N GLY A 86 20.59 12.35 -32.36
CA GLY A 86 21.31 13.37 -33.13
C GLY A 86 21.48 12.99 -34.61
N MET A 87 21.89 11.75 -34.90
CA MET A 87 21.97 11.25 -36.27
C MET A 87 20.60 11.22 -36.96
N PHE A 88 19.55 10.85 -36.23
CA PHE A 88 18.19 10.84 -36.77
C PHE A 88 17.68 12.25 -37.12
N VAL A 89 17.93 13.24 -36.25
CA VAL A 89 17.62 14.66 -36.55
C VAL A 89 18.45 15.14 -37.73
N GLY A 90 19.74 14.80 -37.78
CA GLY A 90 20.60 15.10 -38.93
C GLY A 90 20.06 14.51 -40.24
N LEU A 91 19.57 13.26 -40.19
CA LEU A 91 18.91 12.60 -41.32
C LEU A 91 17.63 13.34 -41.75
N ILE A 92 16.79 13.77 -40.81
CA ILE A 92 15.60 14.60 -41.09
C ILE A 92 15.99 15.91 -41.78
N CYS A 93 17.02 16.60 -41.30
CA CYS A 93 17.53 17.82 -41.95
C CYS A 93 18.06 17.56 -43.37
N LEU A 94 18.57 16.36 -43.65
CA LEU A 94 19.05 15.94 -44.98
C LEU A 94 17.92 15.44 -45.91
N MET A 95 16.74 15.09 -45.38
CA MET A 95 15.61 14.57 -46.17
C MET A 95 15.21 15.47 -47.36
N PRO A 96 15.18 16.82 -47.27
CA PRO A 96 14.86 17.69 -48.40
C PRO A 96 15.86 17.58 -49.57
N PHE A 97 17.11 17.22 -49.29
CA PHE A 97 18.15 17.04 -50.30
C PHE A 97 18.12 15.63 -50.91
N ILE A 98 17.95 14.62 -50.05
CA ILE A 98 17.84 13.21 -50.45
C ILE A 98 16.57 13.00 -51.30
N GLY A 99 15.46 13.62 -50.90
CA GLY A 99 14.14 13.49 -51.54
C GLY A 99 13.99 14.14 -52.92
N ARG A 100 15.03 14.80 -53.46
CA ARG A 100 14.98 15.47 -54.77
C ARG A 100 14.81 14.50 -55.96
N TRP A 101 15.05 13.20 -55.73
CA TRP A 101 15.04 12.16 -56.76
C TRP A 101 14.06 11.07 -56.34
N LYS A 102 13.44 10.37 -57.30
CA LYS A 102 12.40 9.36 -57.02
C LYS A 102 12.84 8.30 -56.00
N LEU A 103 14.08 7.80 -56.12
CA LEU A 103 14.61 6.80 -55.20
C LEU A 103 14.81 7.35 -53.78
N GLY A 104 15.31 8.59 -53.66
CA GLY A 104 15.50 9.25 -52.37
C GLY A 104 14.18 9.62 -51.69
N HIS A 105 13.13 9.93 -52.46
CA HIS A 105 11.78 10.07 -51.91
C HIS A 105 11.27 8.76 -51.31
N VAL A 106 11.39 7.65 -52.05
CA VAL A 106 11.00 6.31 -51.54
C VAL A 106 11.81 5.92 -50.31
N PHE A 107 13.11 6.24 -50.27
CA PHE A 107 13.97 6.03 -49.11
C PHE A 107 13.49 6.82 -47.88
N ASN A 108 13.20 8.13 -48.03
CA ASN A 108 12.68 8.95 -46.93
C ASN A 108 11.36 8.40 -46.38
N VAL A 109 10.44 8.02 -47.27
CA VAL A 109 9.16 7.40 -46.89
C VAL A 109 9.39 6.09 -46.14
N GLY A 110 10.30 5.25 -46.64
CA GLY A 110 10.69 4.00 -45.98
C GLY A 110 11.22 4.22 -44.56
N ILE A 111 12.12 5.19 -44.37
CA ILE A 111 12.65 5.54 -43.04
C ILE A 111 11.55 5.98 -42.09
N VAL A 112 10.60 6.80 -42.53
CA VAL A 112 9.50 7.26 -41.68
C VAL A 112 8.63 6.07 -41.23
N PHE A 113 8.32 5.14 -42.14
CA PHE A 113 7.57 3.93 -41.77
C PHE A 113 8.36 3.03 -40.81
N VAL A 114 9.67 2.86 -41.02
CA VAL A 114 10.52 2.10 -40.10
C VAL A 114 10.58 2.78 -38.74
N PHE A 115 10.69 4.11 -38.69
CA PHE A 115 10.69 4.87 -37.45
C PHE A 115 9.35 4.73 -36.70
N LEU A 116 8.22 4.96 -37.37
CA LEU A 116 6.89 4.84 -36.75
C LEU A 116 6.60 3.40 -36.31
N GLY A 117 6.95 2.41 -37.13
CA GLY A 117 6.82 0.99 -36.79
C GLY A 117 7.71 0.59 -35.62
N GLY A 118 8.96 1.06 -35.61
CA GLY A 118 9.91 0.85 -34.50
C GLY A 118 9.44 1.53 -33.21
N ALA A 119 8.95 2.77 -33.28
CA ALA A 119 8.42 3.50 -32.13
C ALA A 119 7.17 2.79 -31.56
N GLY A 120 6.26 2.32 -32.42
CA GLY A 120 5.10 1.52 -32.02
C GLY A 120 5.50 0.20 -31.37
N ALA A 121 6.45 -0.54 -31.97
CA ALA A 121 6.94 -1.80 -31.42
C ALA A 121 7.63 -1.63 -30.07
N LEU A 122 8.49 -0.62 -29.93
CA LEU A 122 9.19 -0.32 -28.67
C LEU A 122 8.22 0.16 -27.59
N THR A 123 7.22 0.97 -27.94
CA THR A 123 6.15 1.37 -27.00
C THR A 123 5.37 0.15 -26.50
N TYR A 124 5.04 -0.77 -27.41
CA TYR A 124 4.37 -2.02 -27.05
C TYR A 124 5.24 -2.87 -26.12
N LEU A 125 6.53 -3.02 -26.42
CA LEU A 125 7.48 -3.75 -25.57
C LEU A 125 7.63 -3.11 -24.18
N ALA A 126 7.68 -1.77 -24.11
CA ALA A 126 7.71 -1.03 -22.85
C ALA A 126 6.50 -1.41 -21.98
N LYS A 127 5.30 -1.31 -22.57
CA LYS A 127 4.05 -1.61 -21.88
C LYS A 127 3.93 -3.10 -21.52
N GLN A 128 4.42 -4.00 -22.37
CA GLN A 128 4.47 -5.42 -22.09
C GLN A 128 5.37 -5.74 -20.89
N GLU A 129 6.53 -5.09 -20.81
CA GLU A 129 7.46 -5.26 -19.70
C GLU A 129 6.86 -4.71 -18.38
N ASP A 130 6.14 -3.59 -18.44
CA ASP A 130 5.47 -3.02 -17.27
C ASP A 130 4.41 -3.95 -16.68
N VAL A 131 3.70 -4.73 -17.50
CA VAL A 131 2.60 -5.58 -17.03
C VAL A 131 2.97 -7.06 -16.84
N ALA A 132 4.03 -7.53 -17.50
CA ALA A 132 4.41 -8.95 -17.50
C ALA A 132 5.93 -9.19 -17.32
N GLY A 133 6.74 -8.14 -17.25
CA GLY A 133 8.18 -8.25 -17.02
C GLY A 133 8.52 -8.60 -15.56
N PRO A 134 9.81 -8.81 -15.26
CA PRO A 134 10.28 -9.23 -13.93
C PRO A 134 9.88 -8.28 -12.80
N ASN A 135 9.82 -6.97 -13.08
CA ASN A 135 9.48 -5.93 -12.10
C ASN A 135 8.00 -5.51 -12.15
N SER A 136 7.16 -6.19 -12.94
CA SER A 136 5.76 -5.81 -13.14
C SER A 136 4.95 -5.82 -11.85
N VAL A 137 5.23 -6.75 -10.94
CA VAL A 137 4.62 -6.83 -9.60
C VAL A 137 4.78 -5.50 -8.85
N THR A 138 6.01 -4.99 -8.81
CA THR A 138 6.39 -3.78 -8.07
C THR A 138 5.90 -2.53 -8.80
N TYR A 139 6.01 -2.50 -10.13
CA TYR A 139 5.48 -1.43 -10.97
C TYR A 139 3.98 -1.23 -10.77
N LEU A 140 3.18 -2.30 -10.91
CA LEU A 140 1.72 -2.23 -10.78
C LEU A 140 1.31 -1.85 -9.35
N LYS A 141 2.01 -2.35 -8.31
CA LYS A 141 1.79 -1.91 -6.92
C LYS A 141 2.09 -0.42 -6.75
N GLY A 142 3.16 0.08 -7.39
CA GLY A 142 3.52 1.50 -7.38
C GLY A 142 2.46 2.39 -8.03
N VAL A 143 1.91 2.00 -9.19
CA VAL A 143 0.81 2.74 -9.86
C VAL A 143 -0.44 2.80 -8.99
N LEU A 144 -0.81 1.67 -8.36
CA LEU A 144 -1.95 1.61 -7.45
C LEU A 144 -1.72 2.46 -6.18
N GLY A 145 -0.52 2.41 -5.61
CA GLY A 145 -0.13 3.24 -4.46
C GLY A 145 -0.19 4.73 -4.78
N ASP A 146 0.34 5.15 -5.93
CA ASP A 146 0.27 6.54 -6.39
C ASP A 146 -1.18 7.01 -6.56
N THR A 147 -2.03 6.19 -7.18
CA THR A 147 -3.45 6.47 -7.34
C THR A 147 -4.16 6.61 -5.98
N ARG A 148 -3.89 5.69 -5.04
CA ARG A 148 -4.42 5.74 -3.68
C ARG A 148 -4.01 7.05 -2.99
N ASP A 149 -2.74 7.42 -3.07
CA ASP A 149 -2.19 8.59 -2.40
C ASP A 149 -2.70 9.89 -3.04
N ALA A 150 -2.88 9.93 -4.36
CA ALA A 150 -3.53 11.02 -5.09
C ALA A 150 -4.99 11.25 -4.64
N HIS A 151 -5.75 10.17 -4.47
CA HIS A 151 -7.10 10.25 -3.92
C HIS A 151 -7.10 10.69 -2.45
N ARG A 152 -6.15 10.18 -1.65
CA ARG A 152 -6.03 10.52 -0.23
C ARG A 152 -5.70 11.99 -0.03
N VAL A 153 -4.73 12.54 -0.75
CA VAL A 153 -4.37 13.97 -0.63
C VAL A 153 -5.54 14.87 -1.05
N THR A 154 -6.29 14.48 -2.09
CA THR A 154 -7.47 15.22 -2.53
C THR A 154 -8.55 15.24 -1.46
N ALA A 155 -8.78 14.09 -0.80
CA ALA A 155 -9.75 14.00 0.29
C ALA A 155 -9.31 14.82 1.53
N LEU A 156 -8.03 14.78 1.89
CA LEU A 156 -7.47 15.58 2.97
C LEU A 156 -7.57 17.08 2.67
N ALA A 157 -7.22 17.50 1.45
CA ALA A 157 -7.32 18.89 1.01
C ALA A 157 -8.76 19.41 1.07
N LYS A 158 -9.76 18.58 0.71
CA LYS A 158 -11.18 18.94 0.82
C LYS A 158 -11.65 19.05 2.27
N GLY A 159 -11.16 18.18 3.15
CA GLY A 159 -11.60 18.12 4.56
C GLY A 159 -10.91 19.14 5.47
N ARG A 160 -9.63 19.39 5.27
CA ARG A 160 -8.78 20.21 6.15
C ARG A 160 -8.25 21.49 5.50
N GLY A 161 -8.38 21.63 4.17
CA GLY A 161 -7.67 22.65 3.41
C GLY A 161 -6.20 22.26 3.13
N ILE A 162 -5.47 23.14 2.46
CA ILE A 162 -4.03 23.00 2.20
C ILE A 162 -3.33 24.13 2.94
N GLU A 163 -2.58 23.83 3.99
CA GLU A 163 -1.88 24.87 4.77
C GLU A 163 -0.56 25.29 4.10
N THR A 164 0.27 24.32 3.72
CA THR A 164 1.59 24.59 3.11
C THR A 164 1.71 23.95 1.73
N THR A 165 1.67 22.62 1.66
CA THR A 165 1.81 21.87 0.39
C THR A 165 0.88 20.66 0.37
N ALA A 166 0.60 20.14 -0.82
CA ALA A 166 -0.13 18.87 -0.93
C ALA A 166 0.68 17.69 -0.34
N LEU A 167 2.01 17.74 -0.42
CA LEU A 167 2.87 16.70 0.15
C LEU A 167 2.80 16.66 1.68
N SER A 168 2.77 17.82 2.36
CA SER A 168 2.68 17.87 3.82
C SER A 168 1.40 17.20 4.32
N LEU A 169 0.28 17.33 3.60
CA LEU A 169 -0.96 16.62 3.95
C LEU A 169 -0.77 15.11 4.02
N LEU A 170 0.04 14.52 3.13
CA LEU A 170 0.34 13.09 3.17
C LEU A 170 1.37 12.75 4.26
N LYS A 171 2.35 13.63 4.52
CA LYS A 171 3.34 13.41 5.59
C LYS A 171 2.74 13.51 7.00
N ASP A 172 1.74 14.36 7.16
CA ASP A 172 1.05 14.57 8.44
C ASP A 172 -0.17 13.63 8.61
N ASP A 173 -0.46 12.79 7.60
CA ASP A 173 -1.58 11.86 7.62
C ASP A 173 -1.16 10.49 8.16
N PRO A 174 -1.66 10.04 9.33
CA PRO A 174 -1.29 8.74 9.88
C PRO A 174 -1.62 7.59 8.93
N LYS A 175 -2.73 7.67 8.17
CA LYS A 175 -3.15 6.60 7.26
C LYS A 175 -2.12 6.29 6.17
N THR A 176 -1.39 7.31 5.71
CA THR A 176 -0.38 7.17 4.67
C THR A 176 1.01 7.11 5.27
N GLN A 177 1.45 8.16 5.97
CA GLN A 177 2.80 8.22 6.52
C GLN A 177 3.03 7.19 7.62
N GLY A 178 2.06 6.93 8.51
CA GLY A 178 2.18 5.90 9.55
C GLY A 178 2.38 4.50 8.97
N ALA A 179 1.66 4.16 7.89
CA ALA A 179 1.84 2.91 7.16
C ALA A 179 3.24 2.80 6.50
N ARG A 180 3.75 3.91 5.94
CA ARG A 180 5.10 3.94 5.34
C ARG A 180 6.18 3.77 6.38
N LEU A 181 6.08 4.49 7.50
CA LEU A 181 7.01 4.37 8.62
C LEU A 181 6.99 2.96 9.21
N PHE A 182 5.81 2.36 9.39
CA PHE A 182 5.70 0.96 9.82
C PHE A 182 6.38 0.00 8.84
N SER A 183 6.15 0.17 7.53
CA SER A 183 6.77 -0.68 6.51
C SER A 183 8.30 -0.57 6.50
N GLN A 184 8.83 0.64 6.71
CA GLN A 184 10.27 0.90 6.72
C GLN A 184 10.97 0.41 8.00
N HIS A 185 10.31 0.50 9.16
CA HIS A 185 10.98 0.31 10.46
C HIS A 185 10.47 -0.88 11.27
N CYS A 186 9.24 -1.32 11.06
CA CYS A 186 8.58 -2.34 11.87
C CYS A 186 8.32 -3.65 11.11
N ALA A 187 8.09 -3.57 9.79
CA ALA A 187 7.73 -4.73 8.97
C ALA A 187 8.87 -5.74 8.74
N SER A 188 10.07 -5.51 9.27
CA SER A 188 11.10 -6.56 9.36
C SER A 188 10.70 -7.67 10.33
N CYS A 189 10.04 -7.33 11.43
CA CYS A 189 9.61 -8.27 12.46
C CYS A 189 8.08 -8.46 12.48
N HIS A 190 7.33 -7.36 12.36
CA HIS A 190 5.88 -7.35 12.45
C HIS A 190 5.21 -7.50 11.08
N ARG A 191 3.92 -7.87 11.12
CA ARG A 191 3.01 -7.79 9.97
C ARG A 191 1.84 -6.91 10.33
N TYR A 192 1.10 -6.50 9.31
CA TYR A 192 -0.22 -5.90 9.46
C TYR A 192 -1.14 -6.63 8.50
N ASP A 193 -2.05 -7.44 9.04
CA ASP A 193 -2.92 -8.37 8.30
C ASP A 193 -2.13 -9.21 7.26
N GLY A 194 -1.02 -9.80 7.69
CA GLY A 194 -0.17 -10.69 6.89
C GLY A 194 0.74 -9.98 5.89
N HIS A 195 0.75 -8.65 5.82
CA HIS A 195 1.58 -7.87 4.90
C HIS A 195 2.44 -6.80 5.59
N ASP A 196 3.17 -6.01 4.81
CA ASP A 196 4.13 -4.98 5.24
C ASP A 196 3.50 -3.66 5.72
N GLY A 197 2.19 -3.50 5.53
CA GLY A 197 1.42 -2.30 5.89
C GLY A 197 1.09 -1.41 4.68
N LEU A 198 1.73 -1.67 3.52
CA LEU A 198 1.55 -0.91 2.28
C LEU A 198 0.77 -1.69 1.22
N ALA A 199 0.00 -2.69 1.62
CA ALA A 199 -0.92 -3.34 0.70
C ALA A 199 -1.97 -2.32 0.18
N VAL A 200 -2.33 -2.43 -1.09
CA VAL A 200 -3.45 -1.69 -1.65
C VAL A 200 -4.62 -2.64 -1.80
N GLU A 201 -5.72 -2.35 -1.10
CA GLU A 201 -6.97 -3.12 -1.22
C GLU A 201 -7.57 -2.94 -2.63
N LEU A 202 -7.94 -4.05 -3.25
CA LEU A 202 -8.60 -4.07 -4.55
C LEU A 202 -10.06 -4.48 -4.38
N ALA A 203 -10.88 -4.22 -5.40
CA ALA A 203 -12.24 -4.74 -5.44
C ALA A 203 -12.25 -6.27 -5.26
N ASN A 204 -13.17 -6.76 -4.42
CA ASN A 204 -13.36 -8.19 -4.20
C ASN A 204 -13.70 -8.91 -5.51
N ALA A 205 -13.19 -10.12 -5.69
CA ALA A 205 -13.56 -10.99 -6.80
C ALA A 205 -14.63 -11.97 -6.32
N GLY A 206 -15.85 -11.88 -6.85
CA GLY A 206 -16.97 -12.70 -6.39
C GLY A 206 -16.86 -14.18 -6.75
N THR A 207 -16.04 -14.50 -7.76
CA THR A 207 -15.81 -15.87 -8.23
C THR A 207 -14.34 -16.12 -8.61
N LEU A 208 -13.97 -17.40 -8.68
CA LEU A 208 -12.65 -17.81 -9.17
C LEU A 208 -12.42 -17.43 -10.64
N ASP A 209 -13.46 -17.49 -11.48
CA ASP A 209 -13.37 -17.12 -12.90
C ASP A 209 -13.18 -15.62 -13.09
N GLU A 210 -13.85 -14.79 -12.27
CA GLU A 210 -13.62 -13.36 -12.24
C GLU A 210 -12.18 -13.03 -11.84
N LEU A 211 -11.69 -13.66 -10.77
CA LEU A 211 -10.30 -13.53 -10.34
C LEU A 211 -9.33 -13.93 -11.46
N LYS A 212 -9.59 -15.06 -12.14
CA LYS A 212 -8.79 -15.53 -13.28
C LYS A 212 -8.77 -14.51 -14.42
N ASN A 213 -9.93 -13.96 -14.79
CA ASN A 213 -10.05 -12.98 -15.87
C ASN A 213 -9.23 -11.71 -15.57
N ARG A 214 -9.24 -11.25 -14.31
CA ARG A 214 -8.46 -10.10 -13.85
C ARG A 214 -6.95 -10.32 -13.86
N THR A 215 -6.48 -11.58 -13.87
CA THR A 215 -5.06 -11.90 -14.05
C THR A 215 -4.59 -11.90 -15.51
N GLY A 216 -5.54 -11.86 -16.45
CA GLY A 216 -5.28 -11.88 -17.88
C GLY A 216 -4.36 -10.74 -18.32
N LEU A 217 -3.53 -10.99 -19.33
CA LEU A 217 -2.67 -9.95 -19.91
C LEU A 217 -3.50 -8.77 -20.41
N THR A 218 -4.62 -9.04 -21.10
CA THR A 218 -5.51 -7.98 -21.60
C THR A 218 -6.03 -7.07 -20.49
N SER A 219 -6.45 -7.63 -19.35
CA SER A 219 -6.86 -6.84 -18.18
C SER A 219 -5.70 -5.99 -17.67
N ARG A 220 -4.51 -6.57 -17.46
CA ARG A 220 -3.32 -5.80 -17.04
C ARG A 220 -2.87 -4.71 -18.03
N PHE A 221 -3.15 -4.87 -19.31
CA PHE A 221 -2.81 -3.88 -20.35
C PHE A 221 -3.80 -2.71 -20.43
N PHE A 222 -5.07 -2.93 -20.13
CA PHE A 222 -6.15 -1.98 -20.46
C PHE A 222 -7.07 -1.60 -19.29
N SER A 223 -6.95 -2.26 -18.14
CA SER A 223 -7.86 -2.07 -17.02
C SER A 223 -7.15 -1.74 -15.71
N GLY A 224 -7.74 -0.86 -14.91
CA GLY A 224 -7.29 -0.53 -13.56
C GLY A 224 -7.68 -1.56 -12.49
N ASP A 225 -8.52 -2.54 -12.83
CA ASP A 225 -8.94 -3.62 -11.92
C ASP A 225 -8.04 -4.87 -11.96
N ALA A 226 -6.95 -4.78 -12.72
CA ALA A 226 -6.09 -5.91 -13.01
C ALA A 226 -5.40 -6.42 -11.74
N VAL A 227 -5.22 -7.74 -11.68
CA VAL A 227 -4.62 -8.43 -10.53
C VAL A 227 -3.36 -9.15 -10.98
N HIS A 228 -2.23 -8.87 -10.34
CA HIS A 228 -1.01 -9.60 -10.62
C HIS A 228 -1.09 -11.03 -10.03
N PRO A 229 -0.69 -12.11 -10.75
CA PRO A 229 -0.77 -13.47 -10.23
C PRO A 229 0.03 -13.74 -8.94
N ASP A 230 1.10 -12.96 -8.72
CA ASP A 230 1.94 -13.04 -7.52
C ASP A 230 1.45 -12.14 -6.37
N TRP A 231 0.34 -11.44 -6.55
CA TRP A 231 -0.35 -10.75 -5.46
C TRP A 231 -1.17 -11.70 -4.60
N LEU A 232 -1.67 -11.17 -3.48
CA LEU A 232 -2.31 -11.96 -2.46
C LEU A 232 -3.84 -11.89 -2.54
N ALA A 233 -4.47 -13.02 -2.27
CA ALA A 233 -5.91 -13.13 -2.09
C ALA A 233 -6.23 -14.16 -0.99
N ARG A 234 -7.37 -13.98 -0.33
CA ARG A 234 -7.93 -14.94 0.63
C ARG A 234 -9.44 -15.00 0.45
N LYS A 235 -10.08 -16.02 1.01
CA LYS A 235 -11.54 -16.16 0.93
C LYS A 235 -12.20 -15.03 1.72
N SER A 236 -13.18 -14.35 1.11
CA SER A 236 -13.85 -13.23 1.75
C SER A 236 -14.54 -13.66 3.04
N GLY A 237 -14.36 -12.87 4.10
CA GLY A 237 -14.97 -13.11 5.41
C GLY A 237 -14.32 -14.22 6.22
N THR A 238 -13.16 -14.75 5.82
CA THR A 238 -12.38 -15.69 6.62
C THR A 238 -11.11 -15.02 7.18
N GLN A 239 -10.55 -15.62 8.24
CA GLN A 239 -9.22 -15.27 8.75
C GLN A 239 -8.12 -16.18 8.15
N ASP A 240 -8.39 -16.76 6.98
CA ASP A 240 -7.43 -17.63 6.31
C ASP A 240 -6.17 -16.83 5.95
N GLU A 241 -5.03 -17.53 5.92
CA GLU A 241 -3.78 -16.92 5.48
C GLU A 241 -3.89 -16.44 4.03
N TRP A 242 -3.24 -15.30 3.77
CA TRP A 242 -3.08 -14.79 2.43
C TRP A 242 -2.29 -15.76 1.56
N GLN A 243 -2.88 -16.09 0.41
CA GLN A 243 -2.28 -16.96 -0.59
C GLN A 243 -2.06 -16.19 -1.87
N THR A 244 -1.09 -16.63 -2.68
CA THR A 244 -0.93 -16.01 -3.99
C THR A 244 -2.15 -16.29 -4.86
N VAL A 245 -2.55 -15.32 -5.68
CA VAL A 245 -3.65 -15.52 -6.63
C VAL A 245 -3.36 -16.72 -7.54
N ARG A 246 -2.10 -16.91 -7.94
CA ARG A 246 -1.65 -18.10 -8.67
C ARG A 246 -1.95 -19.41 -7.94
N SER A 247 -1.66 -19.51 -6.64
CA SER A 247 -1.88 -20.74 -5.89
C SER A 247 -3.37 -21.07 -5.72
N LEU A 248 -4.22 -20.05 -5.51
CA LEU A 248 -5.67 -20.25 -5.45
C LEU A 248 -6.26 -20.71 -6.80
N LEU A 249 -5.80 -20.11 -7.89
CA LEU A 249 -6.19 -20.52 -9.25
C LEU A 249 -5.76 -21.96 -9.57
N GLN A 250 -4.57 -22.38 -9.12
CA GLN A 250 -4.10 -23.76 -9.28
C GLN A 250 -4.89 -24.74 -8.41
N ALA A 251 -5.22 -24.35 -7.18
CA ALA A 251 -6.01 -25.16 -6.24
C ALA A 251 -7.50 -25.27 -6.63
N LYS A 252 -7.97 -24.45 -7.59
CA LYS A 252 -9.38 -24.37 -8.01
C LYS A 252 -10.34 -24.13 -6.85
N THR A 253 -9.94 -23.29 -5.90
CA THR A 253 -10.76 -22.93 -4.74
C THR A 253 -11.95 -22.11 -5.20
N ASN A 254 -13.18 -22.52 -4.89
CA ASN A 254 -14.37 -21.74 -5.21
C ASN A 254 -14.76 -20.81 -4.05
N GLY A 255 -15.19 -19.59 -4.37
CA GLY A 255 -15.66 -18.61 -3.41
C GLY A 255 -15.51 -17.18 -3.90
N SER A 256 -15.89 -16.24 -3.02
CA SER A 256 -15.51 -14.83 -3.12
C SER A 256 -14.13 -14.64 -2.49
N PHE A 257 -13.34 -13.72 -3.05
CA PHE A 257 -11.98 -13.45 -2.64
C PHE A 257 -11.77 -11.97 -2.36
N ASP A 258 -11.18 -11.68 -1.19
CA ASP A 258 -10.57 -10.39 -0.91
C ASP A 258 -9.19 -10.39 -1.57
N VAL A 259 -8.84 -9.30 -2.26
CA VAL A 259 -7.63 -9.22 -3.08
C VAL A 259 -6.84 -7.97 -2.69
N ILE A 260 -5.53 -8.13 -2.49
CA ILE A 260 -4.64 -7.02 -2.16
C ILE A 260 -3.42 -7.01 -3.08
N ALA A 261 -3.01 -5.80 -3.49
CA ALA A 261 -1.75 -5.60 -4.18
C ALA A 261 -0.60 -5.60 -3.18
N SER A 262 -0.15 -6.79 -2.82
CA SER A 262 1.02 -7.04 -1.98
C SER A 262 1.61 -8.40 -2.31
N THR A 263 2.87 -8.62 -1.93
CA THR A 263 3.57 -9.89 -2.15
C THR A 263 3.83 -10.58 -0.82
N LYS A 264 3.85 -11.91 -0.82
CA LYS A 264 4.25 -12.67 0.37
C LYS A 264 5.70 -12.30 0.73
N SER A 265 5.93 -12.00 2.01
CA SER A 265 7.30 -11.81 2.52
C SER A 265 8.12 -13.09 2.33
N LYS A 266 9.43 -12.92 2.07
CA LYS A 266 10.37 -14.04 1.99
C LYS A 266 10.68 -14.64 3.36
N GLU A 267 10.64 -13.81 4.39
CA GLU A 267 10.90 -14.20 5.77
C GLU A 267 9.61 -14.24 6.57
N ASP A 268 9.48 -15.29 7.37
CA ASP A 268 8.37 -15.46 8.31
C ASP A 268 8.44 -14.36 9.38
N PRO A 269 7.28 -13.87 9.85
CA PRO A 269 7.25 -12.88 10.90
C PRO A 269 7.88 -13.44 12.18
N SER A 270 8.70 -12.60 12.80
CA SER A 270 9.34 -12.93 14.08
C SER A 270 8.66 -12.26 15.27
N ALA A 271 7.71 -11.37 15.02
CA ALA A 271 6.85 -10.74 16.02
C ALA A 271 5.39 -10.75 15.55
N SER A 272 4.48 -10.36 16.44
CA SER A 272 3.03 -10.40 16.20
C SER A 272 2.61 -9.59 14.96
N ASP A 273 1.55 -10.05 14.31
CA ASP A 273 0.79 -9.24 13.36
C ASP A 273 -0.02 -8.20 14.15
N LEU A 274 0.11 -6.91 13.86
CA LEU A 274 -0.49 -5.85 14.67
C LEU A 274 -1.88 -5.41 14.20
N LYS A 275 -2.49 -6.06 13.20
CA LYS A 275 -3.85 -5.68 12.76
C LYS A 275 -4.86 -5.89 13.89
N GLY A 276 -5.51 -4.79 14.27
CA GLY A 276 -6.50 -4.78 15.34
C GLY A 276 -5.89 -4.87 16.74
N PHE A 277 -4.63 -4.45 16.90
CA PHE A 277 -3.97 -4.39 18.20
C PHE A 277 -4.86 -3.72 19.27
N ALA A 278 -4.90 -4.33 20.46
CA ALA A 278 -5.70 -3.89 21.61
C ALA A 278 -7.23 -3.89 21.45
N THR A 279 -7.77 -4.38 20.32
CA THR A 279 -9.22 -4.63 20.22
C THR A 279 -9.68 -5.77 21.12
N ARG A 280 -10.99 -5.87 21.38
CA ARG A 280 -11.56 -7.02 22.13
C ARG A 280 -11.19 -8.36 21.52
N LEU A 281 -11.19 -8.47 20.19
CA LEU A 281 -10.78 -9.70 19.49
C LEU A 281 -9.30 -10.00 19.73
N TRP A 282 -8.44 -8.99 19.67
CA TRP A 282 -7.01 -9.12 19.95
C TRP A 282 -6.75 -9.67 21.35
N ILE A 283 -7.34 -9.04 22.38
CA ILE A 283 -7.13 -9.45 23.76
C ILE A 283 -7.69 -10.85 24.01
N ARG A 284 -8.89 -11.17 23.48
CA ARG A 284 -9.48 -12.50 23.61
C ARG A 284 -8.59 -13.58 23.03
N ASP A 285 -8.05 -13.34 21.83
CA ASP A 285 -7.16 -14.28 21.17
C ASP A 285 -5.82 -14.38 21.89
N LEU A 286 -5.30 -13.28 22.42
CA LEU A 286 -4.09 -13.29 23.23
C LEU A 286 -4.27 -14.10 24.52
N LEU A 287 -5.45 -14.07 25.12
CA LEU A 287 -5.80 -14.88 26.30
C LEU A 287 -6.22 -16.31 25.94
N THR A 288 -6.20 -16.69 24.66
CA THR A 288 -6.47 -18.06 24.21
C THR A 288 -5.15 -18.81 24.02
N PRO A 289 -4.87 -19.89 24.79
CA PRO A 289 -3.55 -20.54 24.81
C PRO A 289 -3.00 -20.95 23.44
N ASP A 290 -3.82 -21.58 22.60
CA ASP A 290 -3.40 -22.05 21.27
C ASP A 290 -3.16 -20.91 20.27
N LYS A 291 -3.87 -19.79 20.44
CA LYS A 291 -3.68 -18.60 19.61
C LYS A 291 -2.47 -17.79 20.05
N PHE A 292 -2.21 -17.68 21.35
CA PHE A 292 -1.06 -16.96 21.91
C PHE A 292 0.27 -17.38 21.27
N ILE A 293 0.47 -18.69 21.09
CA ILE A 293 1.69 -19.27 20.50
C ILE A 293 1.66 -19.39 18.97
N SER A 294 0.61 -18.88 18.31
CA SER A 294 0.53 -18.86 16.85
C SER A 294 1.41 -17.74 16.26
N ALA A 295 1.71 -17.85 14.96
CA ALA A 295 2.51 -16.86 14.24
C ALA A 295 1.87 -15.45 14.21
N ARG A 296 0.54 -15.35 14.35
CA ARG A 296 -0.17 -14.07 14.43
C ARG A 296 0.15 -13.30 15.71
N TYR A 297 0.42 -14.01 16.81
CA TYR A 297 0.68 -13.43 18.12
C TYR A 297 2.14 -13.69 18.52
N PHE A 298 2.39 -14.23 19.72
CA PHE A 298 3.73 -14.31 20.28
C PHE A 298 4.53 -15.54 19.84
N GLY A 299 4.02 -16.38 18.94
CA GLY A 299 4.66 -17.63 18.49
C GLY A 299 6.03 -17.48 17.84
N GLY A 300 6.31 -16.32 17.23
CA GLY A 300 7.62 -15.98 16.64
C GLY A 300 8.65 -15.43 17.64
N SER A 301 8.23 -15.13 18.87
CA SER A 301 9.02 -14.44 19.89
C SER A 301 9.43 -15.34 21.05
N THR A 302 10.35 -14.84 21.89
CA THR A 302 10.73 -15.50 23.15
C THR A 302 9.57 -15.63 24.14
N HIS A 303 8.54 -14.78 24.03
CA HIS A 303 7.38 -14.76 24.94
C HIS A 303 6.50 -16.01 24.85
N LYS A 304 6.54 -16.77 23.74
CA LYS A 304 5.83 -18.07 23.64
C LYS A 304 6.21 -19.04 24.75
N ASP A 305 7.43 -18.88 25.28
CA ASP A 305 8.00 -19.68 26.35
C ASP A 305 8.02 -18.94 27.70
N GLY A 306 7.39 -17.77 27.79
CA GLY A 306 7.36 -16.93 28.99
C GLY A 306 6.38 -17.40 30.07
N ASN A 307 6.45 -16.73 31.24
CA ASN A 307 5.59 -17.02 32.38
C ASN A 307 4.10 -16.85 32.06
N MET A 308 3.74 -15.84 31.25
CA MET A 308 2.35 -15.63 30.80
C MET A 308 1.76 -16.88 30.14
N TYR A 309 2.47 -17.47 29.17
CA TYR A 309 2.02 -18.72 28.56
C TYR A 309 2.10 -19.91 29.50
N LYS A 310 3.28 -20.16 30.09
CA LYS A 310 3.55 -21.40 30.84
C LYS A 310 2.78 -21.50 32.16
N LYS A 311 2.64 -20.39 32.89
CA LYS A 311 2.05 -20.38 34.24
C LYS A 311 0.57 -19.98 34.22
N PHE A 312 0.17 -19.03 33.39
CA PHE A 312 -1.21 -18.54 33.34
C PHE A 312 -2.03 -19.26 32.26
N LEU A 313 -1.73 -19.05 30.97
CA LEU A 313 -2.56 -19.56 29.88
C LEU A 313 -2.62 -21.10 29.85
N ASN A 314 -1.47 -21.77 29.83
CA ASN A 314 -1.41 -23.22 29.64
C ASN A 314 -1.82 -24.02 30.89
N ARG A 315 -1.61 -23.47 32.09
CA ARG A 315 -1.90 -24.17 33.36
C ARG A 315 -3.23 -23.79 34.00
N LYS A 316 -3.62 -22.50 33.96
CA LYS A 316 -4.88 -21.99 34.52
C LYS A 316 -5.97 -21.93 33.45
N VAL A 317 -5.83 -21.06 32.44
CA VAL A 317 -6.91 -20.76 31.47
C VAL A 317 -7.44 -21.99 30.72
N ARG A 318 -6.58 -22.96 30.36
CA ARG A 318 -7.03 -24.22 29.74
C ARG A 318 -8.03 -25.02 30.58
N LYS A 319 -8.06 -24.80 31.89
CA LYS A 319 -8.89 -25.53 32.86
C LYS A 319 -10.07 -24.71 33.36
N TYR A 320 -10.21 -23.46 32.89
CA TYR A 320 -11.30 -22.59 33.32
C TYR A 320 -12.66 -23.21 33.01
N ASP A 321 -13.54 -23.13 33.99
CA ASP A 321 -14.95 -23.44 33.80
C ASP A 321 -15.69 -22.31 33.06
N GLU A 322 -17.00 -22.44 32.90
CA GLU A 322 -17.78 -21.45 32.15
C GLU A 322 -17.93 -20.11 32.89
N GLU A 323 -17.85 -20.07 34.22
CA GLU A 323 -17.90 -18.82 34.97
C GLU A 323 -16.55 -18.11 34.93
N GLU A 324 -15.44 -18.83 35.09
CA GLU A 324 -14.08 -18.28 34.92
C GLU A 324 -13.87 -17.73 33.50
N LYS A 325 -14.41 -18.39 32.47
CA LYS A 325 -14.37 -17.87 31.09
C LYS A 325 -15.18 -16.59 30.91
N LYS A 326 -16.32 -16.45 31.59
CA LYS A 326 -17.12 -15.21 31.56
C LYS A 326 -16.38 -14.07 32.25
N MET A 327 -15.76 -14.34 33.39
CA MET A 327 -14.89 -13.36 34.07
C MET A 327 -13.76 -12.92 33.15
N LEU A 328 -13.10 -13.87 32.46
CA LEU A 328 -12.05 -13.56 31.49
C LEU A 328 -12.55 -12.72 30.32
N GLU A 329 -13.77 -12.95 29.83
CA GLU A 329 -14.38 -12.12 28.78
C GLU A 329 -14.70 -10.70 29.27
N ALA A 330 -15.10 -10.51 30.53
CA ALA A 330 -15.23 -9.18 31.13
C ALA A 330 -13.85 -8.49 31.23
N VAL A 331 -12.79 -9.22 31.61
CA VAL A 331 -11.40 -8.72 31.60
C VAL A 331 -10.97 -8.30 30.19
N VAL A 332 -11.33 -9.07 29.15
CA VAL A 332 -11.09 -8.71 27.73
C VAL A 332 -11.69 -7.34 27.41
N LYS A 333 -12.94 -7.10 27.80
CA LYS A 333 -13.61 -5.81 27.59
C LYS A 333 -12.91 -4.70 28.37
N ALA A 334 -12.55 -4.94 29.63
CA ALA A 334 -11.87 -3.97 30.47
C ALA A 334 -10.50 -3.53 29.91
N LEU A 335 -9.67 -4.49 29.49
CA LEU A 335 -8.37 -4.23 28.87
C LEU A 335 -8.50 -3.54 27.50
N SER A 336 -9.46 -3.97 26.68
CA SER A 336 -9.70 -3.30 25.39
C SER A 336 -10.16 -1.85 25.58
N ALA A 337 -10.96 -1.56 26.61
CA ALA A 337 -11.42 -0.21 26.91
C ALA A 337 -10.28 0.73 27.36
N GLN A 338 -9.17 0.20 27.92
CA GLN A 338 -7.97 0.99 28.22
C GLN A 338 -7.40 1.67 26.96
N ALA A 339 -7.56 1.02 25.80
CA ALA A 339 -7.05 1.54 24.54
C ALA A 339 -7.85 2.75 24.04
N LYS A 340 -9.13 2.92 24.44
CA LYS A 340 -10.00 4.00 23.96
C LYS A 340 -9.97 4.07 22.43
N LEU A 341 -10.22 2.94 21.77
CA LEU A 341 -10.21 2.86 20.30
C LEU A 341 -11.46 3.56 19.74
N PRO A 342 -11.34 4.46 18.74
CA PRO A 342 -12.49 5.12 18.14
C PRO A 342 -13.53 4.14 17.61
N SER A 343 -13.09 3.01 17.04
CA SER A 343 -13.95 1.97 16.46
C SER A 343 -14.77 1.18 17.49
N GLN A 344 -14.40 1.20 18.77
CA GLN A 344 -15.09 0.47 19.84
C GLN A 344 -15.75 1.39 20.88
N ALA A 345 -15.70 2.71 20.68
CA ALA A 345 -16.18 3.68 21.65
C ALA A 345 -17.67 3.52 22.03
N GLU A 346 -18.52 3.12 21.08
CA GLU A 346 -19.94 2.87 21.36
C GLU A 346 -20.16 1.54 22.09
N ASP A 347 -19.41 0.49 21.72
CA ASP A 347 -19.44 -0.80 22.43
C ASP A 347 -18.95 -0.64 23.88
N ASP A 348 -17.95 0.21 24.10
CA ASP A 348 -17.41 0.48 25.44
C ASP A 348 -18.38 1.29 26.29
N LYS A 349 -19.18 2.18 25.69
CA LYS A 349 -20.28 2.86 26.40
C LYS A 349 -21.40 1.89 26.76
N ALA A 350 -21.75 0.99 25.84
CA ALA A 350 -22.81 0.00 26.07
C ALA A 350 -22.43 -0.99 27.19
N ASP A 351 -21.17 -1.42 27.22
CA ASP A 351 -20.65 -2.42 28.16
C ASP A 351 -19.99 -1.80 29.40
N ALA A 352 -20.28 -0.53 29.71
CA ALA A 352 -19.58 0.21 30.77
C ALA A 352 -19.62 -0.48 32.14
N GLU A 353 -20.69 -1.21 32.46
CA GLU A 353 -20.80 -1.94 33.73
C GLU A 353 -19.99 -3.25 33.72
N GLU A 354 -20.02 -3.99 32.62
CA GLU A 354 -19.19 -5.19 32.45
C GLU A 354 -17.69 -4.85 32.42
N ILE A 355 -17.33 -3.67 31.90
CA ILE A 355 -15.96 -3.15 31.94
C ILE A 355 -15.51 -2.91 33.37
N LYS A 356 -16.36 -2.32 34.24
CA LYS A 356 -16.02 -2.14 35.67
C LYS A 356 -15.83 -3.48 36.36
N GLN A 357 -16.75 -4.42 36.16
CA GLN A 357 -16.64 -5.78 36.70
C GLN A 357 -15.37 -6.48 36.19
N GLY A 358 -15.04 -6.30 34.91
CA GLY A 358 -13.80 -6.81 34.32
C GLY A 358 -12.54 -6.24 34.97
N VAL A 359 -12.55 -4.98 35.40
CA VAL A 359 -11.45 -4.40 36.19
C VAL A 359 -11.38 -5.06 37.57
N GLU A 360 -12.52 -5.26 38.25
CA GLU A 360 -12.56 -5.97 39.55
C GLU A 360 -12.00 -7.40 39.42
N TYR A 361 -12.43 -8.16 38.41
CA TYR A 361 -11.91 -9.50 38.12
C TYR A 361 -10.42 -9.51 37.77
N LEU A 362 -9.92 -8.47 37.10
CA LEU A 362 -8.50 -8.32 36.78
C LEU A 362 -7.65 -8.18 38.06
N LEU A 363 -8.16 -7.44 39.04
CA LEU A 363 -7.50 -7.16 40.31
C LEU A 363 -7.59 -8.35 41.27
N ASP A 364 -8.78 -8.91 41.47
CA ASP A 364 -9.04 -9.80 42.61
C ASP A 364 -9.17 -11.28 42.19
N ASP A 365 -10.03 -11.60 41.23
CA ASP A 365 -10.43 -13.00 40.94
C ASP A 365 -9.49 -13.75 39.98
N ILE A 366 -9.16 -13.14 38.83
CA ILE A 366 -8.25 -13.72 37.84
C ILE A 366 -6.78 -13.48 38.24
N SER A 367 -6.56 -12.51 39.14
CA SER A 367 -5.27 -12.13 39.71
C SER A 367 -4.22 -11.82 38.64
N CYS A 368 -4.61 -11.07 37.60
CA CYS A 368 -3.69 -10.62 36.56
C CYS A 368 -2.58 -9.73 37.14
N ILE A 369 -2.91 -9.00 38.22
CA ILE A 369 -1.98 -8.11 38.91
C ILE A 369 -0.89 -8.83 39.71
N ASP A 370 -0.98 -10.15 39.90
CA ASP A 370 0.11 -10.94 40.47
C ASP A 370 1.41 -10.82 39.65
N CYS A 371 1.28 -10.50 38.37
CA CYS A 371 2.39 -10.36 37.44
C CYS A 371 2.43 -9.00 36.70
N HIS A 372 1.35 -8.21 36.74
CA HIS A 372 1.22 -6.99 35.93
C HIS A 372 0.85 -5.78 36.79
N ALA A 373 1.49 -4.63 36.54
CA ALA A 373 1.00 -3.38 37.12
C ALA A 373 -0.34 -2.95 36.47
N PHE A 374 -1.24 -2.36 37.27
CA PHE A 374 -2.48 -1.75 36.79
C PHE A 374 -2.92 -0.63 37.73
N GLY A 375 -3.11 0.58 37.20
CA GLY A 375 -3.44 1.79 37.94
C GLY A 375 -2.21 2.42 38.58
N GLU A 376 -1.62 1.75 39.57
CA GLU A 376 -0.37 2.18 40.21
C GLU A 376 0.82 1.44 39.60
N PRO A 377 1.94 2.15 39.30
CA PRO A 377 3.15 1.50 38.80
C PRO A 377 3.73 0.52 39.83
N ASP A 378 4.09 -0.66 39.37
CA ASP A 378 4.82 -1.67 40.15
C ASP A 378 6.12 -2.02 39.43
N PRO A 379 7.29 -1.60 39.95
CA PRO A 379 8.59 -1.89 39.33
C PRO A 379 9.01 -3.35 39.50
N ASP A 380 8.39 -4.10 40.43
CA ASP A 380 8.67 -5.51 40.67
C ASP A 380 7.77 -6.43 39.84
N ALA A 381 6.87 -5.87 39.01
CA ALA A 381 5.99 -6.64 38.15
C ALA A 381 6.79 -7.43 37.08
N ASP A 382 6.49 -8.72 36.95
CA ASP A 382 7.09 -9.64 35.97
C ASP A 382 6.71 -9.29 34.50
N GLY A 383 5.62 -8.54 34.30
CA GLY A 383 5.02 -8.22 33.00
C GLY A 383 4.72 -6.73 32.82
N PRO A 384 4.37 -6.31 31.59
CA PRO A 384 4.15 -4.89 31.28
C PRO A 384 2.98 -4.29 32.06
N ASP A 385 3.08 -3.01 32.35
CA ASP A 385 2.02 -2.17 32.90
C ASP A 385 0.83 -2.13 31.92
N LEU A 386 -0.31 -2.59 32.41
CA LEU A 386 -1.56 -2.69 31.67
C LEU A 386 -2.39 -1.40 31.73
N THR A 387 -1.95 -0.41 32.51
CA THR A 387 -2.60 0.90 32.61
C THR A 387 -2.59 1.61 31.27
N GLY A 388 -3.77 1.88 30.72
CA GLY A 388 -3.88 2.48 29.40
C GLY A 388 -3.36 1.57 28.26
N TYR A 389 -3.30 0.25 28.45
CA TYR A 389 -2.87 -0.70 27.43
C TYR A 389 -3.50 -0.41 26.07
N GLY A 390 -2.67 -0.28 25.03
CA GLY A 390 -3.12 0.00 23.66
C GLY A 390 -3.60 1.43 23.39
N SER A 391 -3.58 2.32 24.40
CA SER A 391 -3.85 3.74 24.19
C SER A 391 -2.76 4.37 23.33
N ARG A 392 -3.06 5.53 22.72
CA ARG A 392 -2.09 6.27 21.91
C ARG A 392 -0.78 6.51 22.67
N GLN A 393 -0.86 6.97 23.91
CA GLN A 393 0.32 7.25 24.72
C GLN A 393 1.08 5.97 25.07
N TRP A 394 0.37 4.89 25.40
CA TRP A 394 1.00 3.59 25.70
C TRP A 394 1.80 3.08 24.50
N ILE A 395 1.25 3.16 23.28
CA ILE A 395 1.97 2.74 22.06
C ILE A 395 3.19 3.64 21.82
N ILE A 396 3.04 4.96 21.97
CA ILE A 396 4.14 5.91 21.81
C ILE A 396 5.26 5.59 22.81
N ASP A 397 4.94 5.41 24.08
CA ASP A 397 5.93 5.12 25.12
C ASP A 397 6.62 3.76 24.87
N PHE A 398 5.86 2.76 24.44
CA PHE A 398 6.38 1.43 24.11
C PHE A 398 7.35 1.46 22.93
N VAL A 399 6.98 2.13 21.83
CA VAL A 399 7.85 2.28 20.65
C VAL A 399 9.07 3.14 20.96
N LYS A 400 8.92 4.16 21.81
CA LYS A 400 10.03 5.01 22.27
C LYS A 400 11.06 4.21 23.05
N ASN A 401 10.62 3.43 24.04
CA ASN A 401 11.49 2.63 24.89
C ASN A 401 10.80 1.34 25.40
N PRO A 402 10.90 0.21 24.67
CA PRO A 402 10.31 -1.06 25.11
C PRO A 402 11.03 -1.66 26.33
N GLU A 403 12.25 -1.19 26.64
CA GLU A 403 13.06 -1.59 27.79
C GLU A 403 12.80 -0.69 29.03
N HIS A 404 11.79 0.19 28.99
CA HIS A 404 11.39 0.95 30.17
C HIS A 404 10.84 -0.01 31.25
N GLU A 405 10.99 0.36 32.53
CA GLU A 405 10.45 -0.36 33.70
C GLU A 405 8.95 -0.67 33.63
N LYS A 406 8.20 0.02 32.76
CA LYS A 406 6.76 -0.19 32.56
C LYS A 406 6.45 -1.32 31.57
N PHE A 407 7.45 -1.84 30.88
CA PHE A 407 7.27 -2.76 29.75
C PHE A 407 8.11 -4.02 29.92
N TYR A 408 9.27 -4.11 29.25
CA TYR A 408 10.13 -5.29 29.26
C TYR A 408 11.59 -4.89 29.54
N PRO A 409 11.92 -4.45 30.77
CA PRO A 409 13.28 -3.99 31.10
C PRO A 409 14.35 -5.06 30.86
N ASP A 410 14.09 -6.30 31.31
CA ASP A 410 15.04 -7.41 31.18
C ASP A 410 14.64 -8.45 30.12
N ASN A 411 13.42 -8.34 29.57
CA ASN A 411 12.80 -9.37 28.71
C ASN A 411 12.37 -8.85 27.34
N ASN A 412 12.87 -7.69 26.91
CA ASN A 412 12.67 -7.20 25.55
C ASN A 412 13.35 -8.17 24.56
N ASP A 413 12.56 -8.85 23.71
CA ASP A 413 13.08 -9.87 22.79
C ASP A 413 14.13 -9.27 21.83
N ARG A 414 13.73 -8.28 21.04
CA ARG A 414 14.59 -7.65 20.02
C ARG A 414 14.09 -6.30 19.52
N MET A 415 13.08 -5.71 20.18
CA MET A 415 12.48 -4.48 19.69
C MET A 415 13.43 -3.29 19.96
N PRO A 416 13.83 -2.51 18.95
CA PRO A 416 14.67 -1.35 19.18
C PRO A 416 13.94 -0.26 19.98
N ALA A 417 14.64 0.40 20.90
CA ALA A 417 14.17 1.65 21.50
C ALA A 417 14.27 2.81 20.48
N PHE A 418 13.26 2.96 19.63
CA PHE A 418 13.30 3.86 18.47
C PHE A 418 13.51 5.33 18.87
N GLY A 419 12.84 5.78 19.94
CA GLY A 419 12.97 7.15 20.45
C GLY A 419 14.31 7.40 21.13
N VAL A 420 14.75 6.47 21.99
CA VAL A 420 16.05 6.58 22.71
C VAL A 420 17.22 6.56 21.72
N LYS A 421 17.15 5.69 20.70
CA LYS A 421 18.16 5.57 19.64
C LYS A 421 18.04 6.63 18.55
N LYS A 422 17.02 7.51 18.60
CA LYS A 422 16.73 8.56 17.61
C LYS A 422 16.60 8.00 16.19
N ILE A 423 16.05 6.80 16.05
CA ILE A 423 15.73 6.19 14.75
C ILE A 423 14.48 6.85 14.19
N LEU A 424 13.52 7.17 15.06
CA LEU A 424 12.29 7.88 14.75
C LEU A 424 12.14 9.08 15.68
N THR A 425 11.51 10.13 15.17
CA THR A 425 11.07 11.29 15.95
C THR A 425 9.77 10.97 16.71
N ASP A 426 9.46 11.80 17.71
CA ASP A 426 8.22 11.68 18.49
C ASP A 426 6.97 11.78 17.60
N ASP A 427 7.01 12.65 16.59
CA ASP A 427 5.91 12.84 15.64
C ASP A 427 5.73 11.60 14.75
N GLU A 428 6.81 11.03 14.22
CA GLU A 428 6.78 9.80 13.42
C GLU A 428 6.25 8.60 14.22
N ILE A 429 6.68 8.46 15.49
CA ILE A 429 6.14 7.43 16.39
C ILE A 429 4.64 7.66 16.63
N GLY A 430 4.22 8.91 16.78
CA GLY A 430 2.81 9.30 16.87
C GLY A 430 2.00 8.85 15.64
N LEU A 431 2.51 9.07 14.44
CA LEU A 431 1.85 8.65 13.19
C LEU A 431 1.70 7.12 13.10
N ILE A 432 2.70 6.35 13.53
CA ILE A 432 2.60 4.89 13.62
C ILE A 432 1.51 4.48 14.62
N ALA A 433 1.49 5.11 15.81
CA ALA A 433 0.51 4.82 16.84
C ALA A 433 -0.92 5.10 16.35
N ASP A 434 -1.14 6.25 15.73
CA ASP A 434 -2.44 6.66 15.17
C ASP A 434 -2.87 5.74 14.03
N TRP A 435 -1.94 5.30 13.19
CA TRP A 435 -2.21 4.32 12.14
C TRP A 435 -2.62 2.95 12.68
N LEU A 436 -1.89 2.40 13.66
CA LEU A 436 -2.21 1.09 14.27
C LEU A 436 -3.57 1.08 14.97
N ARG A 437 -4.00 2.25 15.47
CA ARG A 437 -5.28 2.46 16.15
C ARG A 437 -6.44 2.74 15.20
N ASP A 438 -6.17 2.82 13.89
CA ASP A 438 -7.12 3.32 12.88
C ASP A 438 -7.70 4.71 13.28
N ASP A 439 -6.89 5.54 13.96
CA ASP A 439 -7.26 6.82 14.57
C ASP A 439 -6.78 7.99 13.70
N TYR A 440 -7.45 8.18 12.57
CA TYR A 440 -7.14 9.22 11.60
C TYR A 440 -8.40 9.69 10.89
N PHE A 441 -8.30 10.84 10.24
CA PHE A 441 -9.43 11.39 9.49
C PHE A 441 -9.84 10.46 8.35
N GLU A 442 -11.11 10.06 8.31
CA GLU A 442 -11.72 9.44 7.15
C GLU A 442 -12.71 10.41 6.53
N PRO A 443 -12.60 10.72 5.22
CA PRO A 443 -13.62 11.50 4.54
C PRO A 443 -14.95 10.76 4.61
N VAL A 444 -16.03 11.51 4.86
CA VAL A 444 -17.39 10.96 4.79
C VAL A 444 -17.62 10.41 3.37
N ARG A 445 -17.98 9.13 3.28
CA ARG A 445 -18.17 8.41 2.02
C ARG A 445 -19.28 9.00 1.16
#